data_AF-A0A367Q8M1-F1
#
_entry.id   AF-A0A367Q8M1-F1
#
_cell.length_a   1.000
_cell.length_b   1.000
_cell.length_c   1.000
_cell.angle_alpha   90.00
_cell.angle_beta   90.00
_cell.angle_gamma   90.00
#
_symmetry.space_group_name_H-M   'P 1'
#
loop_
_entity.id
_entity.type
_entity.pdbx_description
1 polymer ?
#
loop_
_entity_poly.entity_id
_entity_poly.type
_entity_poly.pdbx_seq_one_letter_code
_entity_poly.pdbx_strand_id
1 'polypeptide(L)' 'MKTTKQLLNEIAFQYWDRKAQEQLQRLLAVAQAAQVLAENADIEQLPGGKDLVTAIKFLE' A
#
# COMPACT_ATOMS: atom_id res chain seq x y z
N MET A 1 -8.25 -17.79 -10.14
CA MET A 1 -7.53 -17.58 -11.41
C MET A 1 -6.96 -16.16 -11.37
N LYS A 2 -5.66 -15.96 -11.62
CA LYS A 2 -5.07 -14.61 -11.59
C LYS A 2 -5.56 -13.80 -12.79
N THR A 3 -5.81 -12.51 -12.61
CA THR A 3 -6.13 -11.62 -13.73
C THR A 3 -4.88 -11.32 -14.55
N THR A 4 -5.03 -10.93 -15.82
CA THR A 4 -3.92 -10.48 -16.67
C THR A 4 -3.10 -9.37 -16.00
N LYS A 5 -3.77 -8.45 -15.29
CA LYS A 5 -3.12 -7.37 -14.52
C LYS A 5 -2.21 -7.92 -13.42
N GLN A 6 -2.68 -8.91 -12.66
CA GLN A 6 -1.88 -9.54 -11.59
C GLN A 6 -0.64 -10.24 -12.16
N LEU A 7 -0.79 -10.92 -13.31
CA LEU A 7 0.32 -11.58 -14.00
C LEU A 7 1.38 -10.59 -14.51
N LEU A 8 0.96 -9.47 -15.12
CA LEU A 8 1.87 -8.44 -15.58
C LEU A 8 2.64 -7.77 -14.44
N ASN A 9 1.99 -7.55 -13.29
CA ASN A 9 2.65 -7.01 -12.10
C ASN A 9 3.71 -7.97 -11.54
N GLU A 10 3.45 -9.28 -11.53
CA GLU A 10 4.45 -10.29 -11.09
C GLU A 10 5.66 -10.33 -12.01
N ILE A 11 5.44 -10.28 -13.33
CA ILE A 11 6.52 -10.21 -14.32
C ILE A 11 7.33 -8.93 -14.09
N ALA A 12 6.68 -7.77 -14.03
CA ALA A 12 7.37 -6.49 -13.81
C ALA A 12 8.24 -6.52 -12.54
N PHE A 13 7.72 -7.07 -11.44
CA PHE A 13 8.46 -7.20 -10.18
C PHE A 13 9.73 -8.04 -10.34
N GLN A 14 9.67 -9.16 -11.07
CA GLN A 14 10.83 -10.04 -11.29
C GLN A 14 11.96 -9.37 -12.09
N TYR A 15 11.63 -8.40 -12.96
CA TYR A 15 12.62 -7.66 -13.75
C TYR A 15 13.18 -6.41 -13.06
N TRP A 16 12.64 -6.04 -11.89
CA TRP A 16 13.19 -4.93 -11.11
C TRP A 16 14.52 -5.32 -10.47
N ASP A 17 15.39 -4.33 -10.27
CA ASP A 17 16.58 -4.54 -9.46
C ASP A 17 16.18 -4.84 -8.00
N ARG A 18 17.09 -5.51 -7.28
CA ARG A 18 16.84 -5.93 -5.90
C ARG A 18 16.48 -4.76 -4.98
N LYS A 19 17.07 -3.58 -5.18
CA LYS A 19 16.82 -2.41 -4.35
C LYS A 19 15.40 -1.87 -4.57
N ALA A 20 14.93 -1.83 -5.81
CA ALA A 20 13.57 -1.45 -6.17
C ALA A 20 12.55 -2.45 -5.60
N GLN A 21 12.83 -3.76 -5.65
CA GLN A 21 11.99 -4.79 -5.04
C GLN A 21 11.88 -4.60 -3.53
N GLU A 22 13.01 -4.40 -2.84
CA GLU A 22 13.05 -4.18 -1.38
C GLU A 22 12.33 -2.88 -0.99
N GLN A 23 12.47 -1.81 -1.77
CA GLN A 23 11.74 -0.55 -1.54
C GLN A 23 10.24 -0.71 -1.72
N LEU A 24 9.79 -1.41 -2.77
CA LEU A 24 8.38 -1.68 -2.97
C LEU A 24 7.79 -2.52 -1.84
N GLN A 25 8.48 -3.56 -1.39
CA GLN A 25 8.02 -4.36 -0.25
C GLN A 25 7.88 -3.53 1.02
N ARG A 26 8.82 -2.62 1.29
CA ARG A 26 8.70 -1.67 2.43
C ARG A 26 7.50 -0.75 2.27
N LEU A 27 7.29 -0.17 1.08
CA LEU A 27 6.15 0.71 0.82
C LEU A 27 4.82 -0.02 0.97
N LEU A 28 4.73 -1.27 0.49
CA LEU A 28 3.55 -2.12 0.66
C LEU A 28 3.27 -2.41 2.14
N ALA A 29 4.30 -2.73 2.93
CA ALA A 29 4.14 -2.95 4.37
C ALA A 29 3.66 -1.68 5.11
N VAL A 30 4.18 -0.51 4.74
CA VAL A 30 3.73 0.78 5.30
C VAL A 30 2.28 1.05 4.90
N ALA A 31 1.91 0.83 3.63
CA ALA A 31 0.54 1.02 3.15
C ALA A 31 -0.45 0.08 3.86
N GLN A 32 -0.09 -1.20 4.05
CA GLN A 32 -0.90 -2.16 4.80
C GLN A 32 -1.07 -1.75 6.26
N ALA A 33 0.01 -1.36 6.94
CA ALA A 33 -0.06 -0.88 8.32
C ALA A 33 -0.93 0.39 8.44
N ALA A 34 -0.81 1.29 7.47
CA ALA A 34 -1.62 2.49 7.38
C ALA A 34 -3.11 2.15 7.15
N GLN A 35 -3.42 1.16 6.31
CA GLN A 35 -4.80 0.70 6.07
C GLN A 35 -5.44 0.11 7.33
N VAL A 36 -4.72 -0.75 8.07
CA VAL A 36 -5.20 -1.27 9.38
C VAL A 36 -5.45 -0.15 10.38
N LEU A 37 -4.59 0.88 10.38
CA LEU A 37 -4.78 2.08 11.17
C LEU A 37 -6.04 2.83 10.72
N ALA A 38 -6.23 3.08 9.43
CA ALA A 38 -7.39 3.81 8.90
C ALA A 38 -8.74 3.09 9.09
N GLU A 39 -8.75 1.77 9.22
CA GLU A 39 -9.94 1.00 9.60
C GLU A 39 -10.37 1.23 11.06
N ASN A 40 -9.50 1.82 11.88
CA ASN A 40 -9.84 2.24 13.23
C ASN A 40 -10.63 3.56 13.20
N ALA A 41 -11.91 3.51 13.58
CA ALA A 41 -12.82 4.66 13.57
C ALA A 41 -12.33 5.86 14.41
N ASP A 42 -11.46 5.62 15.39
CA ASP A 42 -10.91 6.67 16.25
C ASP A 42 -9.75 7.44 15.59
N ILE A 43 -9.19 6.95 14.47
CA ILE A 43 -8.08 7.64 13.79
C ILE A 43 -8.49 8.97 13.18
N GLU A 44 -9.72 9.09 12.66
CA GLU A 44 -10.20 10.37 12.12
C GLU A 44 -10.22 11.48 13.19
N GLN A 45 -10.22 11.10 14.47
CA GLN A 45 -10.22 12.02 15.62
C GLN A 45 -8.80 12.42 16.06
N LEU A 46 -7.75 11.75 15.57
CA LEU A 46 -6.37 12.11 15.86
C LEU A 46 -5.89 13.27 14.97
N PRO A 47 -4.97 14.14 15.45
CA PRO A 47 -4.34 15.16 14.63
C PRO A 47 -3.67 14.54 13.38
N GLY A 48 -4.10 14.96 12.18
CA GLY A 48 -3.61 14.43 10.90
C GLY A 48 -4.19 13.06 10.50
N GLY A 49 -5.05 12.46 11.32
CA GLY A 49 -5.63 11.14 11.03
C GLY A 49 -6.64 11.15 9.88
N LYS A 50 -7.40 12.24 9.70
CA LYS A 50 -8.27 12.41 8.52
C LYS A 50 -7.48 12.45 7.21
N ASP A 51 -6.32 13.11 7.22
CA ASP A 51 -5.42 13.18 6.05
C ASP A 51 -4.81 11.82 5.75
N LEU A 52 -4.44 11.05 6.79
CA LEU A 52 -3.98 9.67 6.67
C LEU A 52 -5.03 8.76 6.02
N VAL A 53 -6.26 8.74 6.55
CA VAL A 53 -7.38 7.95 6.00
C VAL A 53 -7.65 8.33 4.55
N THR A 54 -7.61 9.63 4.23
CA THR A 54 -7.80 10.13 2.87
C THR A 54 -6.68 9.65 1.94
N ALA A 55 -5.41 9.80 2.34
CA ALA A 55 -4.26 9.38 1.54
C ALA A 55 -4.27 7.87 1.25
N ILE A 56 -4.74 7.05 2.20
CA ILE A 56 -4.86 5.60 2.01
C ILE A 56 -5.98 5.26 1.02
N LYS A 57 -7.15 5.92 1.09
CA LYS A 57 -8.24 5.70 0.11
C LYS A 57 -7.83 6.02 -1.33
N PHE A 58 -6.86 6.92 -1.54
CA PHE A 58 -6.31 7.20 -2.88
C PHE A 58 -5.39 6.10 -3.42
N LEU A 59 -4.95 5.16 -2.57
CA LEU A 59 -4.09 4.04 -2.97
C LEU A 59 -4.88 2.78 -3.35
N GLU A 60 -6.19 2.74 -3.07
CA GLU A 60 -7.12 1.67 -3.49
C GLU A 60 -7.55 1.83 -4.96
#